data_AF-G4WZV3-F1
#
_entry.id   AF-G4WZV3-F1
#
_cell.length_a   1.000
_cell.length_b   1.000
_cell.length_c   1.000
_cell.angle_alpha   90.00
_cell.angle_beta   90.00
_cell.angle_gamma   90.00
#
_symmetry.space_group_name_H-M   'P 1'
#
loop_
_entity.id
_entity.type
_entity.pdbx_description
1 polymer ?
#
loop_
_entity_poly.entity_id
_entity_poly.type
_entity_poly.pdbx_seq_one_letter_code
_entity_poly.pdbx_strand_id
1 'polypeptide(L)'
;KPHIDRVKEALEDPNKHVIVAMAPAVRTSMGELFKMGYGVDVTGKLYSSLRQLGFDKVFDINFGADMTIMEEATEFIERINNNGPFPMFTSCCPAWVRQAENYYPELLGNLSSAKSPQQIFGAASKTYYPTVEGLDPKSVYTVTIMPCTAKKYEADRTEMENEGLRNIDAVLTTRELAKMIKDAKINFATLEDEKADPAMGEYTGAGVIFGAT
;
A
#
# COMPACT_ATOMS: atom_id res chain seq x y z
N LYS A 1 -7.94 -13.74 11.60
CA LYS A 1 -8.91 -13.83 10.47
C LYS A 1 -8.22 -13.48 9.16
N PRO A 2 -8.43 -14.23 8.07
CA PRO A 2 -7.91 -13.89 6.74
C PRO A 2 -8.31 -12.47 6.33
N HIS A 3 -7.39 -11.74 5.67
CA HIS A 3 -7.64 -10.34 5.31
C HIS A 3 -8.75 -10.19 4.28
N ILE A 4 -8.93 -11.17 3.39
CA ILE A 4 -10.05 -11.18 2.43
C ILE A 4 -11.40 -11.13 3.13
N ASP A 5 -11.56 -11.79 4.28
CA ASP A 5 -12.80 -11.75 5.04
C ASP A 5 -12.95 -10.41 5.76
N ARG A 6 -11.85 -9.84 6.28
CA ARG A 6 -11.86 -8.48 6.86
C ARG A 6 -12.33 -7.43 5.84
N VAL A 7 -11.87 -7.54 4.59
CA VAL A 7 -12.26 -6.64 3.50
C VAL A 7 -13.72 -6.80 3.11
N LYS A 8 -14.22 -8.04 2.97
CA LYS A 8 -15.63 -8.28 2.66
C LYS A 8 -16.56 -7.67 3.72
N GLU A 9 -16.24 -7.86 4.98
CA GLU A 9 -17.02 -7.29 6.09
C GLU A 9 -16.97 -5.76 6.09
N ALA A 10 -15.81 -5.17 5.82
CA ALA A 10 -15.70 -3.71 5.71
C ALA A 10 -16.54 -3.15 4.55
N LEU A 11 -16.54 -3.82 3.39
CA LEU A 11 -17.32 -3.41 2.22
C LEU A 11 -18.85 -3.56 2.43
N GLU A 12 -19.26 -4.46 3.32
CA GLU A 12 -20.67 -4.67 3.68
C GLU A 12 -21.14 -3.76 4.84
N ASP A 13 -20.23 -3.10 5.56
CA ASP A 13 -20.55 -2.21 6.68
C ASP A 13 -20.83 -0.78 6.19
N PRO A 14 -22.09 -0.29 6.24
CA PRO A 14 -22.44 1.05 5.76
C PRO A 14 -21.82 2.19 6.59
N ASN A 15 -21.22 1.88 7.74
CA ASN A 15 -20.53 2.88 8.58
C ASN A 15 -19.03 2.98 8.28
N LYS A 16 -18.53 2.17 7.34
CA LYS A 16 -17.12 2.20 6.91
C LYS A 16 -16.99 2.89 5.58
N HIS A 17 -15.95 3.71 5.51
CA HIS A 17 -15.47 4.32 4.28
C HIS A 17 -14.21 3.57 3.85
N VAL A 18 -14.36 2.64 2.92
CA VAL A 18 -13.36 1.65 2.55
C VAL A 18 -12.53 2.16 1.37
N ILE A 19 -11.29 2.53 1.68
CA ILE A 19 -10.32 2.95 0.66
C ILE A 19 -9.42 1.77 0.28
N VAL A 20 -8.95 1.76 -0.96
CA VAL A 20 -7.99 0.77 -1.45
C VAL A 20 -6.83 1.43 -2.17
N ALA A 21 -5.61 0.93 -1.97
CA ALA A 21 -4.43 1.35 -2.71
C ALA A 21 -3.57 0.17 -3.14
N MET A 22 -3.17 0.13 -4.41
CA MET A 22 -2.34 -0.95 -4.96
C MET A 22 -0.86 -0.59 -5.04
N ALA A 23 0.00 -1.58 -4.79
CA ALA A 23 1.45 -1.47 -4.96
C ALA A 23 1.88 -1.42 -6.44
N PRO A 24 3.05 -0.85 -6.75
CA PRO A 24 3.51 -0.68 -8.13
C PRO A 24 3.47 -1.97 -8.94
N ALA A 25 4.04 -3.07 -8.44
CA ALA A 25 4.15 -4.33 -9.17
C ALA A 25 2.81 -5.08 -9.40
N VAL A 26 1.71 -4.66 -8.75
CA VAL A 26 0.39 -5.30 -8.98
C VAL A 26 -0.09 -5.01 -10.41
N ARG A 27 0.18 -3.80 -10.92
CA ARG A 27 -0.30 -3.34 -12.23
C ARG A 27 0.36 -4.03 -13.42
N THR A 28 1.52 -4.64 -13.23
CA THR A 28 2.26 -5.34 -14.28
C THR A 28 2.12 -6.87 -14.21
N SER A 29 1.62 -7.40 -13.09
CA SER A 29 1.48 -8.85 -12.85
C SER A 29 0.03 -9.34 -12.86
N MET A 30 -0.94 -8.48 -12.59
CA MET A 30 -2.34 -8.90 -12.47
C MET A 30 -2.89 -9.53 -13.77
N GLY A 31 -2.50 -9.00 -14.93
CA GLY A 31 -2.96 -9.48 -16.24
C GLY A 31 -2.70 -10.98 -16.49
N GLU A 32 -1.64 -11.54 -15.90
CA GLU A 32 -1.30 -12.96 -16.01
C GLU A 32 -2.45 -13.86 -15.52
N LEU A 33 -3.10 -13.45 -14.42
CA LEU A 33 -4.19 -14.19 -13.79
C LEU A 33 -5.52 -14.10 -14.57
N PHE A 34 -5.58 -13.22 -15.57
CA PHE A 34 -6.72 -13.00 -16.46
C PHE A 34 -6.43 -13.36 -17.91
N LYS A 35 -5.38 -14.18 -18.16
CA LYS A 35 -5.00 -14.66 -19.50
C LYS A 35 -4.62 -13.55 -20.48
N MET A 36 -4.10 -12.42 -19.98
CA MET A 36 -3.68 -11.29 -20.81
C MET A 36 -2.21 -11.39 -21.25
N GLY A 37 -1.46 -12.39 -20.77
CA GLY A 37 -0.02 -12.54 -21.00
C GLY A 37 0.83 -11.87 -19.92
N TYR A 38 2.14 -11.81 -20.15
CA TYR A 38 3.13 -11.26 -19.22
C TYR A 38 3.47 -9.80 -19.56
N GLY A 39 3.78 -8.99 -18.55
CA GLY A 39 4.30 -7.63 -18.74
C GLY A 39 3.28 -6.64 -19.32
N VAL A 40 1.98 -6.95 -19.26
CA VAL A 40 0.92 -6.05 -19.70
C VAL A 40 0.59 -5.07 -18.58
N ASP A 41 0.65 -3.78 -18.89
CA ASP A 41 0.15 -2.73 -17.98
C ASP A 41 -1.38 -2.79 -17.93
N VAL A 42 -1.92 -3.10 -16.75
CA VAL A 42 -3.37 -3.17 -16.49
C VAL A 42 -3.80 -2.17 -15.42
N THR A 43 -3.09 -1.05 -15.28
CA THR A 43 -3.34 -0.01 -14.27
C THR A 43 -4.78 0.50 -14.30
N GLY A 44 -5.27 0.95 -15.46
CA GLY A 44 -6.62 1.51 -15.58
C GLY A 44 -7.73 0.50 -15.28
N LYS A 45 -7.55 -0.75 -15.73
CA LYS A 45 -8.48 -1.87 -15.47
C LYS A 45 -8.53 -2.25 -14.00
N LEU A 46 -7.39 -2.17 -13.30
CA LEU A 46 -7.35 -2.35 -11.85
C LEU A 46 -8.19 -1.30 -11.15
N TYR A 47 -8.04 -0.02 -11.50
CA TYR A 47 -8.86 1.04 -10.89
C TYR A 47 -10.36 0.82 -11.15
N SER A 48 -10.75 0.53 -12.39
CA SER A 48 -12.15 0.24 -12.70
C SER A 48 -12.68 -0.99 -11.95
N SER A 49 -11.90 -2.06 -11.87
CA SER A 49 -12.29 -3.27 -11.15
C SER A 49 -12.47 -3.04 -9.65
N LEU A 50 -11.65 -2.20 -9.03
CA LEU A 50 -11.75 -1.85 -7.62
C LEU A 50 -13.04 -1.05 -7.34
N ARG A 51 -13.42 -0.13 -8.24
CA ARG A 51 -14.72 0.55 -8.12
C ARG A 51 -15.90 -0.41 -8.27
N GLN A 52 -15.84 -1.34 -9.22
CA GLN A 52 -16.89 -2.37 -9.37
C GLN A 52 -16.99 -3.34 -8.19
N LEU A 53 -15.90 -3.51 -7.42
CA LEU A 53 -15.90 -4.28 -6.17
C LEU A 53 -16.52 -3.52 -4.98
N GLY A 54 -16.83 -2.23 -5.14
CA GLY A 54 -17.52 -1.42 -4.12
C GLY A 54 -16.59 -0.63 -3.20
N PHE A 55 -15.30 -0.46 -3.54
CA PHE A 55 -14.44 0.45 -2.77
C PHE A 55 -14.85 1.91 -2.97
N ASP A 56 -14.94 2.68 -1.87
CA ASP A 56 -15.39 4.07 -1.89
C ASP A 56 -14.37 5.02 -2.53
N LYS A 57 -13.07 4.73 -2.35
CA LYS A 57 -11.96 5.44 -3.00
C LYS A 57 -10.87 4.51 -3.46
N VAL A 58 -10.34 4.82 -4.64
CA VAL A 58 -9.25 4.07 -5.26
C VAL A 58 -8.01 4.96 -5.35
N PHE A 59 -7.05 4.69 -4.46
CA PHE A 59 -5.77 5.38 -4.38
C PHE A 59 -4.63 4.49 -4.88
N ASP A 60 -3.39 4.97 -4.74
CA ASP A 60 -2.21 4.27 -5.23
C ASP A 60 -1.06 4.33 -4.21
N ILE A 61 -0.41 3.19 -3.95
CA ILE A 61 0.71 3.13 -3.00
C ILE A 61 1.94 3.84 -3.57
N ASN A 62 2.01 4.10 -4.88
CA ASN A 62 3.05 4.93 -5.44
C ASN A 62 3.03 6.35 -4.85
N PHE A 63 1.88 6.89 -4.46
CA PHE A 63 1.81 8.14 -3.68
C PHE A 63 2.54 7.99 -2.34
N GLY A 64 2.29 6.88 -1.64
CA GLY A 64 3.04 6.53 -0.42
C GLY A 64 4.53 6.32 -0.68
N ALA A 65 4.93 5.87 -1.87
CA ALA A 65 6.33 5.74 -2.24
C ALA A 65 6.99 7.12 -2.40
N ASP A 66 6.32 8.06 -3.05
CA ASP A 66 6.80 9.45 -3.13
C ASP A 66 6.94 10.06 -1.72
N MET A 67 5.99 9.78 -0.81
CA MET A 67 6.11 10.20 0.60
C MET A 67 7.33 9.57 1.29
N THR A 68 7.55 8.26 1.13
CA THR A 68 8.73 7.59 1.69
C THR A 68 10.02 8.21 1.15
N ILE A 69 10.09 8.52 -0.15
CA ILE A 69 11.28 9.14 -0.75
C ILE A 69 11.53 10.53 -0.15
N MET A 70 10.50 11.34 0.07
CA MET A 70 10.65 12.65 0.71
C MET A 70 11.31 12.53 2.09
N GLU A 71 10.85 11.60 2.92
CA GLU A 71 11.40 11.39 4.26
C GLU A 71 12.79 10.74 4.22
N GLU A 72 12.95 9.65 3.47
CA GLU A 72 14.19 8.85 3.43
C GLU A 72 15.34 9.62 2.76
N ALA A 73 15.07 10.43 1.72
CA ALA A 73 16.08 11.28 1.12
C ALA A 73 16.47 12.45 2.04
N THR A 74 15.51 13.01 2.78
CA THR A 74 15.80 14.05 3.78
C THR A 74 16.68 13.48 4.89
N GLU A 75 16.32 12.33 5.46
CA GLU A 75 17.11 11.63 6.47
C GLU A 75 18.52 11.30 5.95
N PHE A 76 18.65 10.87 4.70
CA PHE A 76 19.95 10.61 4.10
C PHE A 76 20.85 11.86 4.05
N ILE A 77 20.28 13.00 3.62
CA ILE A 77 20.99 14.28 3.57
C ILE A 77 21.39 14.72 4.99
N GLU A 78 20.51 14.55 5.98
CA GLU A 78 20.82 14.84 7.37
C GLU A 78 21.99 13.99 7.90
N ARG A 79 22.01 12.68 7.61
CA ARG A 79 23.13 11.80 7.98
C ARG A 79 24.43 12.22 7.30
N ILE A 80 24.39 12.66 6.04
CA ILE A 80 25.55 13.26 5.35
C ILE A 80 26.07 14.48 6.12
N ASN A 81 25.20 15.43 6.44
CA ASN A 81 25.57 16.67 7.12
C ASN A 81 26.07 16.45 8.54
N ASN A 82 25.60 15.40 9.21
CA ASN A 82 25.99 15.03 10.58
C ASN A 82 27.17 14.05 10.64
N ASN A 83 27.79 13.71 9.51
CA ASN A 83 28.86 12.71 9.39
C ASN A 83 28.48 11.31 9.93
N GLY A 84 27.19 10.94 9.83
CA GLY A 84 26.69 9.62 10.18
C GLY A 84 25.37 9.66 10.96
N PRO A 85 24.91 8.50 11.47
CA PRO A 85 25.56 7.19 11.37
C PRO A 85 25.48 6.57 9.96
N PHE A 86 26.53 5.83 9.57
CA PHE A 86 26.62 5.12 8.28
C PHE A 86 26.93 3.63 8.45
N PRO A 87 26.54 2.78 7.47
CA PRO A 87 25.69 3.09 6.30
C PRO A 87 24.22 3.32 6.67
N MET A 88 23.42 3.92 5.80
CA MET A 88 21.96 3.93 5.95
C MET A 88 21.35 2.78 5.14
N PHE A 89 20.50 1.97 5.77
CA PHE A 89 19.78 0.89 5.10
C PHE A 89 18.32 1.28 4.89
N THR A 90 17.74 0.89 3.76
CA THR A 90 16.30 1.06 3.53
C THR A 90 15.47 0.23 4.50
N SER A 91 14.28 0.69 4.86
CA SER A 91 13.38 0.02 5.81
C SER A 91 12.06 -0.45 5.18
N CYS A 92 11.85 -0.23 3.89
CA CYS A 92 10.56 -0.42 3.22
C CYS A 92 10.14 -1.90 3.02
N CYS A 93 11.11 -2.83 3.04
CA CYS A 93 10.88 -4.26 2.89
C CYS A 93 10.72 -4.94 4.26
N PRO A 94 9.52 -5.43 4.63
CA PRO A 94 9.30 -6.01 5.95
C PRO A 94 10.05 -7.33 6.17
N ALA A 95 10.37 -8.06 5.10
CA ALA A 95 11.18 -9.27 5.21
C ALA A 95 12.64 -8.94 5.57
N TRP A 96 13.18 -7.86 4.98
CA TRP A 96 14.50 -7.32 5.33
C TRP A 96 14.53 -6.80 6.77
N VAL A 97 13.54 -6.01 7.18
CA VAL A 97 13.43 -5.54 8.58
C VAL A 97 13.41 -6.73 9.55
N ARG A 98 12.60 -7.75 9.25
CA ARG A 98 12.54 -8.97 10.06
C ARG A 98 13.86 -9.75 10.05
N GLN A 99 14.61 -9.73 8.96
CA GLN A 99 15.95 -10.32 8.91
C GLN A 99 16.91 -9.56 9.82
N ALA A 100 16.91 -8.23 9.76
CA ALA A 100 17.72 -7.38 10.63
C ALA A 100 17.37 -7.62 12.11
N GLU A 101 16.08 -7.63 12.47
CA GLU A 101 15.65 -7.89 13.86
C GLU A 101 16.10 -9.25 14.40
N ASN A 102 16.10 -10.30 13.57
CA ASN A 102 16.40 -11.66 14.02
C ASN A 102 17.90 -11.99 13.98
N TYR A 103 18.65 -11.42 13.04
CA TYR A 103 20.02 -11.86 12.75
C TYR A 103 21.06 -10.76 12.85
N TYR A 104 20.66 -9.49 12.71
CA TYR A 104 21.56 -8.34 12.72
C TYR A 104 20.98 -7.19 13.55
N PRO A 105 20.60 -7.42 14.82
CA PRO A 105 19.97 -6.41 15.65
C PRO A 105 20.85 -5.16 15.84
N GLU A 106 22.17 -5.30 15.72
CA GLU A 106 23.13 -4.21 15.74
C GLU A 106 22.96 -3.21 14.58
N LEU A 107 22.32 -3.62 13.47
CA LEU A 107 22.06 -2.76 12.32
C LEU A 107 20.75 -1.96 12.44
N LEU A 108 19.91 -2.23 13.44
CA LEU A 108 18.58 -1.59 13.57
C LEU A 108 18.69 -0.07 13.71
N GLY A 109 19.73 0.44 14.37
CA GLY A 109 19.99 1.87 14.48
C GLY A 109 20.37 2.55 13.15
N ASN A 110 20.67 1.76 12.12
CA ASN A 110 21.10 2.24 10.81
C ASN A 110 20.02 2.13 9.73
N LEU A 111 18.89 1.45 10.01
CA LEU A 111 17.72 1.48 9.12
C LEU A 111 17.17 2.91 9.03
N SER A 112 16.63 3.28 7.87
CA SER A 112 15.87 4.53 7.71
C SER A 112 14.67 4.51 8.63
N SER A 113 14.44 5.65 9.29
CA SER A 113 13.28 5.90 10.13
C SER A 113 11.98 6.07 9.32
N ALA A 114 12.08 6.33 8.01
CA ALA A 114 10.93 6.45 7.14
C ALA A 114 10.07 5.18 7.17
N LYS A 115 8.76 5.35 7.33
CA LYS A 115 7.81 4.24 7.17
C LYS A 115 7.85 3.73 5.73
N SER A 116 7.56 2.45 5.52
CA SER A 116 7.39 1.91 4.17
C SER A 116 6.25 2.62 3.43
N PRO A 117 6.21 2.55 2.08
CA PRO A 117 5.15 3.17 1.29
C PRO A 117 3.74 2.76 1.73
N GLN A 118 3.58 1.49 2.16
CA GLN A 118 2.33 0.99 2.72
C GLN A 118 1.97 1.71 4.03
N GLN A 119 2.91 1.80 4.96
CA GLN A 119 2.63 2.30 6.30
C GLN A 119 2.53 3.82 6.36
N ILE A 120 3.32 4.53 5.56
CA ILE A 120 3.26 5.98 5.48
C ILE A 120 1.95 6.42 4.81
N PHE A 121 1.52 5.72 3.76
CA PHE A 121 0.20 5.89 3.16
C PHE A 121 -0.93 5.65 4.17
N GLY A 122 -0.85 4.54 4.92
CA GLY A 122 -1.83 4.20 5.95
C GLY A 122 -1.91 5.23 7.08
N ALA A 123 -0.78 5.79 7.50
CA ALA A 123 -0.80 6.87 8.50
C ALA A 123 -1.49 8.13 7.94
N ALA A 124 -1.22 8.49 6.68
CA ALA A 124 -1.84 9.62 6.01
C ALA A 124 -3.35 9.41 5.76
N SER A 125 -3.78 8.18 5.49
CA SER A 125 -5.20 7.88 5.27
C SER A 125 -6.07 8.02 6.52
N LYS A 126 -5.46 8.00 7.71
CA LYS A 126 -6.14 8.21 9.00
C LYS A 126 -5.99 9.62 9.56
N THR A 127 -5.16 10.45 8.95
CA THR A 127 -4.82 11.79 9.46
C THR A 127 -5.12 12.87 8.43
N TYR A 128 -4.39 12.89 7.31
CA TYR A 128 -4.59 13.83 6.22
C TYR A 128 -5.93 13.60 5.50
N TYR A 129 -6.22 12.38 5.09
CA TYR A 129 -7.41 12.08 4.28
C TYR A 129 -8.74 12.47 4.94
N PRO A 130 -8.98 12.19 6.24
CA PRO A 130 -10.20 12.64 6.90
C PRO A 130 -10.35 14.16 6.95
N THR A 131 -9.25 14.92 7.02
CA THR A 131 -9.29 16.39 7.05
C THR A 131 -9.72 17.00 5.72
N VAL A 132 -9.36 16.37 4.59
CA VAL A 132 -9.69 16.89 3.26
C VAL A 132 -11.08 16.47 2.77
N GLU A 133 -11.59 15.32 3.22
CA GLU A 133 -12.93 14.82 2.86
C GLU A 133 -14.00 15.06 3.93
N GLY A 134 -13.64 15.55 5.12
CA GLY A 134 -14.58 15.74 6.23
C GLY A 134 -15.13 14.43 6.82
N LEU A 135 -14.29 13.40 6.88
CA LEU A 135 -14.64 12.08 7.42
C LEU A 135 -14.23 11.95 8.89
N ASP A 136 -14.87 11.05 9.64
CA ASP A 136 -14.33 10.58 10.92
C ASP A 136 -13.16 9.61 10.65
N PRO A 137 -11.93 9.85 11.17
CA PRO A 137 -10.82 8.92 11.05
C PRO A 137 -11.16 7.46 11.43
N LYS A 138 -12.10 7.24 12.36
CA LYS A 138 -12.54 5.91 12.81
C LYS A 138 -13.40 5.18 11.78
N SER A 139 -14.05 5.89 10.86
CA SER A 139 -14.85 5.29 9.80
C SER A 139 -13.98 4.85 8.62
N VAL A 140 -12.80 5.46 8.43
CA VAL A 140 -11.89 5.10 7.33
C VAL A 140 -11.32 3.71 7.55
N TYR A 141 -11.52 2.82 6.57
CA TYR A 141 -10.96 1.48 6.52
C TYR A 141 -9.99 1.38 5.34
N THR A 142 -8.71 1.17 5.61
CA THR A 142 -7.64 1.19 4.61
C THR A 142 -7.21 -0.21 4.22
N VAL A 143 -7.41 -0.53 2.94
CA VAL A 143 -7.01 -1.79 2.31
C VAL A 143 -5.84 -1.54 1.37
N THR A 144 -4.84 -2.42 1.38
CA THR A 144 -3.76 -2.38 0.39
C THR A 144 -3.67 -3.66 -0.41
N ILE A 145 -3.25 -3.53 -1.68
CA ILE A 145 -3.00 -4.66 -2.57
C ILE A 145 -1.50 -4.79 -2.79
N MET A 146 -0.91 -5.90 -2.36
CA MET A 146 0.53 -6.07 -2.28
C MET A 146 0.98 -7.35 -3.01
N PRO A 147 2.13 -7.34 -3.71
CA PRO A 147 2.72 -8.57 -4.25
C PRO A 147 3.43 -9.41 -3.17
N CYS A 148 3.32 -9.05 -1.89
CA CYS A 148 4.13 -9.56 -0.79
C CYS A 148 3.26 -10.03 0.39
N THR A 149 3.53 -11.23 0.92
CA THR A 149 2.85 -11.76 2.11
C THR A 149 3.35 -11.12 3.40
N ALA A 150 4.63 -10.74 3.47
CA ALA A 150 5.21 -10.09 4.65
C ALA A 150 4.61 -8.70 4.92
N LYS A 151 3.96 -8.07 3.91
CA LYS A 151 3.20 -6.83 4.12
C LYS A 151 1.98 -7.00 5.03
N LYS A 152 1.41 -8.21 5.13
CA LYS A 152 0.36 -8.52 6.13
C LYS A 152 0.94 -8.47 7.55
N TYR A 153 2.13 -9.05 7.75
CA TYR A 153 2.82 -8.99 9.04
C TYR A 153 3.18 -7.56 9.43
N GLU A 154 3.72 -6.78 8.48
CA GLU A 154 4.00 -5.36 8.72
C GLU A 154 2.74 -4.58 9.12
N ALA A 155 1.63 -4.81 8.40
CA ALA A 155 0.35 -4.17 8.68
C ALA A 155 -0.25 -4.55 10.04
N ASP A 156 0.08 -5.73 10.58
CA ASP A 156 -0.43 -6.25 11.86
C ASP A 156 0.53 -5.98 13.05
N ARG A 157 1.67 -5.30 12.85
CA ARG A 157 2.57 -4.87 13.96
C ARG A 157 1.83 -3.97 14.95
N THR A 158 2.02 -4.19 16.24
CA THR A 158 1.29 -3.48 17.31
C THR A 158 1.52 -1.97 17.29
N GLU A 159 2.74 -1.55 16.97
CA GLU A 159 3.18 -0.16 16.88
C GLU A 159 2.69 0.57 15.61
N MET A 160 2.09 -0.15 14.65
CA MET A 160 1.60 0.42 13.39
C MET A 160 0.17 0.96 13.51
N GLU A 161 0.01 1.88 14.44
CA GLU A 161 -1.23 2.61 14.68
C GLU A 161 -0.95 4.06 15.13
N ASN A 162 -1.93 4.92 14.93
CA ASN A 162 -1.93 6.31 15.36
C ASN A 162 -3.20 6.54 16.18
N GLU A 163 -3.08 6.91 17.46
CA GLU A 163 -4.21 7.19 18.35
C GLU A 163 -5.25 6.04 18.45
N GLY A 164 -4.76 4.79 18.46
CA GLY A 164 -5.61 3.58 18.48
C GLY A 164 -6.25 3.25 17.13
N LEU A 165 -5.89 3.95 16.05
CA LEU A 165 -6.30 3.65 14.69
C LEU A 165 -5.18 2.93 13.95
N ARG A 166 -5.47 1.73 13.45
CA ARG A 166 -4.53 1.01 12.58
C ARG A 166 -4.22 1.86 11.34
N ASN A 167 -2.94 1.94 10.98
CA ASN A 167 -2.54 2.61 9.75
C ASN A 167 -3.12 1.86 8.54
N ILE A 168 -3.04 0.52 8.56
CA ILE A 168 -3.57 -0.37 7.54
C ILE A 168 -4.43 -1.44 8.21
N ASP A 169 -5.69 -1.54 7.81
CA ASP A 169 -6.65 -2.48 8.42
C ASP A 169 -6.62 -3.86 7.76
N ALA A 170 -6.37 -3.87 6.44
CA ALA A 170 -6.25 -5.10 5.67
C ALA A 170 -5.25 -4.97 4.52
N VAL A 171 -4.67 -6.12 4.17
CA VAL A 171 -3.72 -6.28 3.08
C VAL A 171 -4.11 -7.50 2.29
N LEU A 172 -4.42 -7.33 1.00
CA LEU A 172 -4.67 -8.39 0.05
C LEU A 172 -3.43 -8.61 -0.82
N THR A 173 -3.19 -9.85 -1.18
CA THR A 173 -2.20 -10.18 -2.21
C THR A 173 -2.79 -9.98 -3.61
N THR A 174 -1.94 -9.89 -4.63
CA THR A 174 -2.36 -9.93 -6.06
C THR A 174 -3.30 -11.11 -6.33
N ARG A 175 -3.01 -12.29 -5.74
CA ARG A 175 -3.83 -13.50 -5.90
C ARG A 175 -5.18 -13.39 -5.20
N GLU A 176 -5.24 -12.81 -4.01
CA GLU A 176 -6.49 -12.60 -3.28
C GLU A 176 -7.39 -11.59 -4.02
N LEU A 177 -6.84 -10.49 -4.54
CA LEU A 177 -7.61 -9.55 -5.37
C LEU A 177 -8.10 -10.21 -6.66
N ALA A 178 -7.25 -10.96 -7.36
CA ALA A 178 -7.67 -11.69 -8.57
C ALA A 178 -8.82 -12.67 -8.28
N LYS A 179 -8.80 -13.33 -7.12
CA LYS A 179 -9.90 -14.16 -6.66
C LYS A 179 -11.18 -13.34 -6.42
N MET A 180 -11.09 -12.19 -5.73
CA MET A 180 -12.25 -11.33 -5.50
C MET A 180 -12.90 -10.87 -6.81
N ILE A 181 -12.11 -10.41 -7.78
CA ILE A 181 -12.59 -9.99 -9.11
C ILE A 181 -13.31 -11.14 -9.83
N LYS A 182 -12.73 -12.36 -9.79
CA LYS A 182 -13.33 -13.55 -10.40
C LYS A 182 -14.60 -14.02 -9.69
N ASP A 183 -14.63 -13.95 -8.37
CA ASP A 183 -15.80 -14.31 -7.56
C ASP A 183 -16.96 -13.34 -7.85
N ALA A 184 -16.66 -12.04 -8.03
CA ALA A 184 -17.61 -10.99 -8.43
C ALA A 184 -18.04 -11.04 -9.90
N LYS A 185 -17.54 -12.01 -10.69
CA LYS A 185 -17.84 -12.19 -12.12
C LYS A 185 -17.51 -10.97 -12.99
N ILE A 186 -16.55 -10.15 -12.55
CA ILE A 186 -16.08 -9.00 -13.31
C ILE A 186 -15.21 -9.50 -14.48
N ASN A 187 -15.56 -9.11 -15.71
CA ASN A 187 -14.76 -9.42 -16.89
C ASN A 187 -13.57 -8.46 -17.01
N PHE A 188 -12.55 -8.69 -16.17
CA PHE A 188 -11.40 -7.80 -16.01
C PHE A 188 -10.71 -7.40 -17.33
N ALA A 189 -10.54 -8.35 -18.24
CA ALA A 189 -9.81 -8.13 -19.49
C ALA A 189 -10.52 -7.16 -20.45
N THR A 190 -11.83 -6.97 -20.29
CA THR A 190 -12.64 -6.09 -21.15
C THR A 190 -13.05 -4.80 -20.43
N LEU A 191 -12.50 -4.52 -19.24
CA LEU A 191 -12.78 -3.27 -18.55
C LEU A 191 -12.17 -2.09 -19.30
N GLU A 192 -12.91 -0.99 -19.32
CA GLU A 192 -12.37 0.30 -19.72
C GLU A 192 -11.41 0.82 -18.66
N ASP A 193 -10.44 1.61 -19.10
CA ASP A 193 -9.46 2.19 -18.20
C ASP A 193 -10.06 3.38 -17.44
N GLU A 194 -9.87 3.38 -16.13
CA GLU A 194 -10.19 4.53 -15.27
C GLU A 194 -8.93 5.10 -14.63
N LYS A 195 -9.07 6.20 -13.87
CA LYS A 195 -7.97 6.81 -13.11
C LYS A 195 -8.15 6.57 -11.61
N ALA A 196 -7.09 6.68 -10.84
CA ALA A 196 -7.17 6.77 -9.38
C ALA A 196 -7.85 8.08 -8.96
N ASP A 197 -8.39 8.10 -7.74
CA ASP A 197 -8.83 9.30 -7.06
C ASP A 197 -7.61 10.18 -6.69
N PRO A 198 -7.63 11.48 -7.00
CA PRO A 198 -6.39 12.28 -7.03
C PRO A 198 -5.77 12.55 -5.66
N ALA A 199 -6.57 12.70 -4.59
CA ALA A 199 -6.12 13.20 -3.29
C ALA A 199 -4.94 12.41 -2.67
N MET A 200 -4.86 11.11 -2.93
CA MET A 200 -3.74 10.23 -2.53
C MET A 200 -3.44 9.19 -3.61
N GLY A 201 -3.74 9.49 -4.88
CA GLY A 201 -3.60 8.55 -6.00
C GLY A 201 -2.71 9.05 -7.13
N GLU A 202 -2.33 10.34 -7.13
CA GLU A 202 -1.31 10.85 -8.04
C GLU A 202 0.08 10.34 -7.62
N TYR A 203 0.96 10.07 -8.57
CA TYR A 203 2.31 9.61 -8.27
C TYR A 203 3.31 10.05 -9.34
N THR A 204 4.58 10.15 -8.95
CA THR A 204 5.68 10.47 -9.86
C THR A 204 6.28 9.20 -10.47
N GLY A 205 7.13 9.37 -11.48
CA GLY A 205 7.89 8.26 -12.07
C GLY A 205 8.83 7.57 -11.07
N ALA A 206 9.27 8.25 -10.02
CA ALA A 206 10.12 7.66 -8.97
C ALA A 206 9.34 6.63 -8.14
N GLY A 207 8.10 6.93 -7.78
CA GLY A 207 7.23 5.97 -7.08
C GLY A 207 6.92 4.70 -7.89
N VAL A 208 6.83 4.81 -9.23
CA VAL A 208 6.53 3.66 -10.12
C VAL A 208 7.63 2.59 -10.07
N ILE A 209 8.90 3.01 -10.04
CA ILE A 209 10.04 2.09 -10.12
C ILE A 209 10.38 1.39 -8.79
N PHE A 210 9.68 1.72 -7.70
CA PHE A 210 9.87 1.10 -6.37
C PHE A 210 9.66 -0.42 -6.36
N GLY A 211 8.96 -0.96 -7.37
CA GLY A 211 8.73 -2.40 -7.54
C GLY A 211 9.84 -3.17 -8.27
N ALA A 212 10.90 -2.49 -8.72
CA ALA A 212 12.02 -3.09 -9.44
C ALA A 212 13.33 -3.01 -8.63
N THR A 213 14.24 -3.94 -8.87
CA THR A 213 15.60 -4.00 -8.27
C THR A 213 16.66 -3.96 -9.35
#